data_AF-A0A6A3RLN6-F1
#
_entry.id   AF-A0A6A3RLN6-F1
#
_cell.length_a   1.000
_cell.length_b   1.000
_cell.length_c   1.000
_cell.angle_alpha   90.00
_cell.angle_beta   90.00
_cell.angle_gamma   90.00
#
_symmetry.space_group_name_H-M   'P 1'
#
loop_
_entity.id
_entity.type
_entity.pdbx_description
1 polymer ?
#
loop_
_entity_poly.entity_id
_entity_poly.type
_entity_poly.pdbx_seq_one_letter_code
_entity_poly.pdbx_strand_id
1 'polypeptide(L)' 'MLRLVTLLRLPAVVVTECGDCCIVDEAMCILMYRLSCPRRLRDMQSKFGRASCALSSIFLWMGT' A
#
# COMPACT_ATOMS: atom_id res chain seq x y z
N MET A 1 -7.82 3.37 12.49
CA MET A 1 -7.48 3.27 11.05
C MET A 1 -8.26 4.28 10.21
N LEU A 2 -9.60 4.31 10.32
CA LEU A 2 -10.49 5.23 9.58
C LEU A 2 -10.07 6.71 9.60
N ARG A 3 -9.67 7.26 10.76
CA ARG A 3 -9.22 8.67 10.84
C ARG A 3 -8.05 9.00 9.91
N LEU A 4 -7.07 8.11 9.79
CA LEU A 4 -5.90 8.37 8.96
C LEU A 4 -6.23 8.24 7.47
N VAL A 5 -7.09 7.27 7.11
CA VAL A 5 -7.66 7.13 5.76
C VAL A 5 -8.38 8.41 5.35
N THR A 6 -9.19 8.99 6.24
CA THR A 6 -9.88 10.27 6.00
C THR A 6 -8.91 11.44 5.85
N LEU A 7 -7.89 11.52 6.71
CA LEU A 7 -6.87 12.58 6.64
C LEU A 7 -6.04 12.52 5.35
N LEU A 8 -5.71 11.32 4.89
CA LEU A 8 -4.99 11.08 3.64
C LEU A 8 -5.90 11.09 2.41
N ARG A 9 -7.21 11.31 2.60
CA ARG A 9 -8.24 11.37 1.53
C ARG A 9 -8.18 10.15 0.58
N LEU A 10 -7.86 8.98 1.12
CA LEU A 10 -7.70 7.77 0.32
C LEU A 10 -9.08 7.25 -0.13
N PRO A 11 -9.21 6.77 -1.39
CA PRO A 11 -10.40 6.10 -1.87
C PRO A 11 -10.57 4.75 -1.16
N ALA A 12 -11.80 4.25 -1.10
CA ALA A 12 -12.09 2.95 -0.48
C ALA A 12 -11.33 1.78 -1.16
N VAL A 13 -11.05 1.92 -2.45
CA VAL A 13 -10.25 0.98 -3.24
C VAL A 13 -9.17 1.78 -3.96
N VAL A 14 -7.93 1.37 -3.76
CA VAL A 14 -6.76 1.86 -4.50
C VAL A 14 -6.65 1.03 -5.77
N VAL A 15 -6.62 1.69 -6.92
CA VAL A 15 -6.38 1.07 -8.22
C VAL A 15 -5.17 1.76 -8.82
N THR A 16 -4.09 1.01 -9.01
CA THR A 16 -2.84 1.53 -9.58
C THR A 16 -2.92 1.52 -11.11
N GLU A 17 -2.06 2.31 -11.76
CA GLU A 17 -1.95 2.35 -13.22
C GLU A 17 -1.59 0.99 -13.85
N CYS A 18 -0.91 0.12 -13.09
CA CYS A 18 -0.57 -1.24 -13.50
C CYS A 18 -1.75 -2.22 -13.41
N GLY A 19 -2.93 -1.78 -12.95
CA GLY A 19 -4.10 -2.62 -12.75
C GLY A 19 -4.13 -3.36 -11.40
N ASP A 20 -3.12 -3.19 -10.54
CA ASP A 20 -3.17 -3.74 -9.19
C ASP A 20 -4.21 -2.98 -8.35
N CYS A 21 -5.11 -3.72 -7.70
CA CYS A 21 -6.11 -3.14 -6.82
C CYS A 21 -6.01 -3.68 -5.39
N CYS A 22 -6.27 -2.82 -4.40
CA CYS A 22 -6.35 -3.21 -3.00
C CYS A 22 -7.36 -2.36 -2.25
N ILE A 23 -7.95 -2.90 -1.20
CA ILE A 23 -8.80 -2.10 -0.30
C ILE A 23 -7.92 -1.13 0.49
N VAL A 24 -8.49 0.00 0.87
CA VAL A 24 -7.77 1.07 1.57
C VAL A 24 -7.08 0.60 2.85
N ASP A 25 -7.69 -0.34 3.58
CA ASP A 25 -7.11 -0.88 4.80
C ASP A 25 -5.82 -1.68 4.52
N GLU A 26 -5.79 -2.44 3.43
CA GLU A 26 -4.61 -3.17 3.00
C GLU A 26 -3.50 -2.21 2.54
N ALA A 27 -3.85 -1.21 1.72
CA ALA A 27 -2.93 -0.16 1.28
C ALA A 27 -2.27 0.55 2.47
N MET A 28 -3.07 0.90 3.48
CA MET A 28 -2.61 1.52 4.71
C MET A 28 -1.70 0.62 5.53
N CYS A 29 -2.01 -0.67 5.65
CA CYS A 29 -1.13 -1.62 6.32
C CYS A 29 0.21 -1.73 5.61
N ILE A 30 0.20 -1.83 4.28
CA ILE A 30 1.40 -1.83 3.44
C ILE A 30 2.21 -0.55 3.71
N LEU A 31 1.57 0.63 3.64
CA LEU A 31 2.20 1.93 3.86
C LEU A 31 2.86 2.04 5.24
N MET A 32 2.09 1.81 6.30
CA MET A 32 2.59 1.86 7.68
C MET A 32 3.71 0.86 7.91
N TYR A 33 3.60 -0.35 7.36
CA TYR A 33 4.61 -1.38 7.54
C TYR A 33 5.96 -0.99 6.93
N ARG A 34 5.97 -0.34 5.76
CA ARG A 34 7.20 0.17 5.15
C ARG A 34 7.73 1.43 5.84
N LEU A 35 6.87 2.30 6.36
CA LEU A 35 7.29 3.49 7.10
C LEU A 35 7.83 3.15 8.49
N SER A 36 7.39 2.04 9.09
CA SER A 36 7.83 1.63 10.44
C SER A 36 9.33 1.33 10.54
N CYS A 37 9.94 0.88 9.44
CA CYS A 37 11.35 0.52 9.36
C CYS A 37 11.75 0.39 7.88
N PRO A 38 12.98 0.73 7.47
CA PRO A 38 13.45 0.46 6.11
C PRO A 38 13.38 -1.06 5.82
N ARG A 39 12.35 -1.46 5.07
CA ARG A 39 12.11 -2.85 4.66
C ARG A 39 12.22 -2.97 3.14
N ARG A 40 12.77 -4.09 2.67
CA ARG A 40 12.81 -4.41 1.25
C ARG A 40 11.42 -4.87 0.82
N LEU A 41 11.00 -4.48 -0.38
CA LEU A 41 9.73 -4.94 -0.95
C LEU A 41 9.65 -6.47 -1.04
N ARG A 42 10.79 -7.15 -1.25
CA ARG A 42 10.88 -8.61 -1.27
C ARG A 42 10.46 -9.25 0.06
N ASP A 43 10.83 -8.65 1.18
CA ASP A 43 10.47 -9.15 2.52
C ASP A 43 9.00 -8.88 2.84
N MET A 44 8.40 -7.87 2.19
CA MET A 44 6.98 -7.56 2.34
C MET A 44 6.09 -8.53 1.53
N GLN A 45 6.62 -9.17 0.48
CA GLN A 45 5.84 -10.11 -0.34
C GLN A 45 5.29 -11.27 0.50
N SER A 46 6.12 -11.86 1.37
CA SER A 46 5.69 -12.96 2.25
C SER A 46 4.65 -12.53 3.28
N LYS A 47 4.65 -11.25 3.67
CA LYS A 47 3.72 -10.70 4.67
C LYS A 47 2.35 -10.37 4.07
N PHE A 48 2.31 -9.81 2.87
CA PHE A 48 1.10 -9.29 2.24
C PHE A 48 0.58 -10.19 1.10
N GLY A 49 1.33 -11.22 0.70
CA GLY A 49 0.95 -12.10 -0.41
C GLY A 49 0.95 -11.42 -1.78
N ARG A 50 1.58 -10.26 -1.90
CA ARG A 50 1.64 -9.46 -3.14
C ARG A 50 3.03 -9.47 -3.75
N ALA A 51 3.10 -9.48 -5.08
CA ALA A 51 4.36 -9.34 -5.79
C ALA A 51 5.04 -7.99 -5.48
N SER A 52 6.37 -7.92 -5.53
CA SER A 52 7.09 -6.67 -5.27
C SER A 52 6.72 -5.54 -6.23
N CYS A 53 6.38 -5.87 -7.49
CA CYS A 53 5.89 -4.89 -8.46
C CYS A 53 4.59 -4.25 -7.97
N ALA A 54 3.59 -5.06 -7.61
CA ALA A 54 2.31 -4.59 -7.07
C ALA A 54 2.49 -3.73 -5.82
N LEU A 55 3.35 -4.16 -4.89
CA LEU A 55 3.68 -3.35 -3.71
C LEU A 55 4.29 -2.00 -4.12
N SER A 56 5.24 -1.99 -5.05
CA SER A 56 5.85 -0.75 -5.56
C SER A 56 4.81 0.18 -6.19
N SER A 57 3.91 -0.34 -7.01
CA SER A 57 2.85 0.42 -7.66
C SER A 57 1.89 1.04 -6.65
N ILE A 58 1.50 0.28 -5.62
CA ILE A 58 0.66 0.78 -4.51
C ILE A 58 1.37 1.91 -3.76
N PHE A 59 2.67 1.77 -3.48
CA PHE A 59 3.46 2.82 -2.85
C PHE A 59 3.58 4.09 -3.69
N LEU A 60 3.82 3.94 -4.99
CA LEU A 60 3.93 5.06 -5.91
C LEU A 60 2.59 5.82 -5.97
N TRP A 61 1.49 5.09 -6.08
CA TRP A 61 0.14 5.64 -6.08
C TRP A 61 -0.19 6.42 -4.79
N MET A 62 0.30 5.96 -3.63
CA MET A 62 0.08 6.68 -2.35
C MET A 62 1.02 7.89 -2.15
N GLY A 63 2.08 8.02 -2.96
CA GLY A 63 3.03 9.14 -2.89
C GLY A 63 2.71 10.29 -3.87
N THR A 64 1.77 10.08 -4.79
CA THR A 64 1.21 11.07 -5.73
C THR A 64 -0.08 11.67 -5.19
#